data_AF-A0A8H6VHU3-F1
#
_entry.id   AF-A0A8H6VHU3-F1
#
_cell.length_a   1.000
_cell.length_b   1.000
_cell.length_c   1.000
_cell.angle_alpha   90.00
_cell.angle_beta   90.00
_cell.angle_gamma   90.00
#
_symmetry.space_group_name_H-M   'P 1'
#
loop_
_entity.id
_entity.type
_entity.pdbx_description
1 polymer ?
#
loop_
_entity_poly.entity_id
_entity_poly.type
_entity_poly.pdbx_seq_one_letter_code
_entity_poly.pdbx_strand_id
1 'polypeptide(L)'
;MYWWSLHNSLLPEPRINNRMALIEEHSRLYETEHPLDVAIWLICLAITCLQLPSDFDYTALDSIPPAKELVSRIVEEIHHVLSVEEAIGTLKGIECAVVFAQLQKFIGRPKRGWLTLRRAISYAELMNLQSSRRALKQLQAQPDPSDLEVELHEYKAKLWDQCCGIDRMLSIILCMPSTARNYNCPPSIDPNARDSETRYSVWRAGVFADRIVARDQMSDGQEAWAETQDIMKQLAQIESEWPADWNTVDFRTTYDLKTSAVVLHQSGHSFIVLRCNLPYLFKAEQDPTTYHINATSCLQSCRIILRHYFALRTRLASGAFLSRTCDIHAFTASIILILHRDQQSSGFMPTTDSALLENAKTAMRSAPTGLGQALTTRMVVALNAVQQCLDGDTAAPEKVRLRVPVLGPVTIWRSEPGNGRLDVNGALRPEFEVGDAGWVSEGGGIAFDFDALDDDWFLQDGC
;
A
#
# COMPACT_ATOMS: atom_id res chain seq x y z
N MET A 1 -0.50 12.55 -18.29
CA MET A 1 -1.03 12.84 -16.94
C MET A 1 -2.01 11.72 -16.57
N TYR A 2 -1.47 10.54 -16.24
CA TYR A 2 -2.16 9.25 -16.27
C TYR A 2 -2.73 8.80 -14.92
N TRP A 3 -2.22 9.40 -13.83
CA TRP A 3 -2.52 9.00 -12.47
C TRP A 3 -3.93 9.38 -12.01
N TRP A 4 -4.48 10.50 -12.48
CA TRP A 4 -5.85 10.92 -12.14
C TRP A 4 -6.90 9.89 -12.56
N SER A 5 -6.76 9.33 -13.77
CA SER A 5 -7.66 8.27 -14.23
C SER A 5 -7.56 7.05 -13.33
N LEU A 6 -6.34 6.60 -13.03
CA LEU A 6 -6.11 5.46 -12.15
C LEU A 6 -6.65 5.69 -10.73
N HIS A 7 -6.44 6.89 -10.20
CA HIS A 7 -6.94 7.30 -8.90
C HIS A 7 -8.46 7.22 -8.87
N ASN A 8 -9.14 7.83 -9.84
CA ASN A 8 -10.60 7.88 -9.88
C ASN A 8 -11.24 6.49 -10.11
N SER A 9 -10.54 5.58 -10.80
CA SER A 9 -11.01 4.20 -10.99
C SER A 9 -10.88 3.33 -9.72
N LEU A 10 -9.98 3.68 -8.79
CA LEU A 10 -9.62 2.82 -7.65
C LEU A 10 -9.98 3.41 -6.29
N LEU A 11 -10.00 4.73 -6.17
CA LEU A 11 -10.15 5.44 -4.91
C LEU A 11 -11.36 6.37 -4.97
N PRO A 12 -11.94 6.74 -3.81
CA PRO A 12 -13.01 7.72 -3.80
C PRO A 12 -12.52 9.06 -4.38
N GLU A 13 -13.41 9.74 -5.10
CA GLU A 13 -13.09 10.98 -5.81
C GLU A 13 -12.71 12.11 -4.84
N PRO A 14 -11.51 12.68 -4.95
CA PRO A 14 -11.10 13.86 -4.19
C PRO A 14 -11.74 15.13 -4.77
N ARG A 15 -11.70 16.25 -4.05
CA ARG A 15 -12.17 17.56 -4.56
C ARG A 15 -11.47 17.94 -5.87
N ILE A 16 -10.15 17.83 -5.91
CA ILE A 16 -9.36 17.98 -7.13
C ILE A 16 -9.17 16.59 -7.72
N ASN A 17 -10.00 16.21 -8.69
CA ASN A 17 -10.01 14.84 -9.25
C ASN A 17 -9.48 14.73 -10.68
N ASN A 18 -9.08 15.84 -11.31
CA ASN A 18 -8.58 15.81 -12.69
C ASN A 18 -7.66 17.00 -12.98
N ARG A 19 -7.03 16.97 -14.17
CA ARG A 19 -6.12 18.01 -14.64
C ARG A 19 -6.77 19.39 -14.68
N MET A 20 -7.97 19.48 -15.25
CA MET A 20 -8.66 20.77 -15.41
C MET A 20 -9.02 21.36 -14.04
N ALA A 21 -9.53 20.53 -13.13
CA ALA A 21 -9.81 20.95 -11.75
C ALA A 21 -8.55 21.49 -11.05
N LEU A 22 -7.38 20.87 -11.24
CA LEU A 22 -6.12 21.38 -10.68
C LEU A 22 -5.75 22.77 -11.23
N ILE A 23 -5.97 23.01 -12.53
CA ILE A 23 -5.70 24.29 -13.19
C ILE A 23 -6.71 25.36 -12.76
N GLU A 24 -8.00 25.00 -12.69
CA GLU A 24 -9.08 25.90 -12.28
C GLU A 24 -8.93 26.33 -10.81
N GLU A 25 -8.61 25.39 -9.92
CA GLU A 25 -8.38 25.69 -8.50
C GLU A 25 -7.16 26.59 -8.30
N HIS A 26 -6.11 26.48 -9.13
CA HIS A 26 -4.95 27.39 -9.04
C HIS A 26 -5.35 28.86 -9.18
N SER A 27 -6.28 29.18 -10.08
CA SER A 27 -6.78 30.55 -10.24
C SER A 27 -7.54 31.02 -8.98
N ARG A 28 -8.29 30.11 -8.34
CA ARG A 28 -9.03 30.39 -7.10
C ARG A 28 -8.13 30.55 -5.87
N LEU A 29 -6.89 30.05 -5.92
CA LEU A 29 -5.94 30.22 -4.82
C LEU A 29 -5.57 31.69 -4.55
N TYR A 30 -5.66 32.56 -5.56
CA TYR A 30 -5.43 34.00 -5.37
C TYR A 30 -6.58 34.71 -4.65
N GLU A 31 -7.74 34.06 -4.55
CA GLU A 31 -8.96 34.59 -3.93
C GLU A 31 -9.22 33.98 -2.54
N THR A 32 -8.61 32.83 -2.23
CA THR A 32 -8.78 32.18 -0.92
C THR A 32 -7.79 32.70 0.10
N GLU A 33 -8.29 33.05 1.29
CA GLU A 33 -7.45 33.36 2.45
C GLU A 33 -7.13 32.12 3.29
N HIS A 34 -7.67 30.94 2.93
CA HIS A 34 -7.61 29.76 3.77
C HIS A 34 -6.39 28.88 3.45
N PRO A 35 -5.41 28.73 4.36
CA PRO A 35 -4.14 28.04 4.08
C PRO A 35 -4.31 26.56 3.70
N LEU A 36 -5.36 25.89 4.21
CA LEU A 36 -5.64 24.50 3.85
C LEU A 36 -6.07 24.29 2.38
N ASP A 37 -6.64 25.30 1.70
CA ASP A 37 -6.95 25.16 0.26
C ASP A 37 -5.65 25.13 -0.56
N VAL A 38 -4.69 26.00 -0.21
CA VAL A 38 -3.34 26.00 -0.80
C VAL A 38 -2.64 24.68 -0.52
N ALA A 39 -2.75 24.18 0.72
CA ALA A 39 -2.16 22.91 1.11
C ALA A 39 -2.66 21.73 0.27
N ILE A 40 -3.99 21.57 0.12
CA ILE A 40 -4.59 20.50 -0.69
C ILE A 40 -4.09 20.59 -2.13
N TRP A 41 -4.08 21.80 -2.70
CA TRP A 41 -3.59 22.02 -4.06
C TRP A 41 -2.12 21.65 -4.23
N LEU A 42 -1.25 22.07 -3.30
CA LEU A 42 0.18 21.71 -3.30
C LEU A 42 0.40 20.21 -3.21
N ILE A 43 -0.39 19.49 -2.42
CA ILE A 43 -0.30 18.02 -2.34
C ILE A 43 -0.67 17.40 -3.70
N CYS A 44 -1.77 17.85 -4.34
CA CYS A 44 -2.15 17.37 -5.67
C CYS A 44 -1.09 17.68 -6.74
N LEU A 45 -0.44 18.84 -6.65
CA LEU A 45 0.70 19.19 -7.49
C LEU A 45 1.88 18.26 -7.23
N ALA A 46 2.24 18.01 -5.97
CA ALA A 46 3.31 17.10 -5.57
C ALA A 46 3.07 15.68 -6.13
N ILE A 47 1.86 15.15 -5.97
CA ILE A 47 1.49 13.83 -6.53
C ILE A 47 1.63 13.83 -8.05
N THR A 48 1.26 14.93 -8.72
CA THR A 48 1.42 15.09 -10.17
C THR A 48 2.89 15.16 -10.59
N CYS A 49 3.74 15.86 -9.84
CA CYS A 49 5.18 15.93 -10.07
C CYS A 49 5.86 14.55 -9.91
N LEU A 50 5.37 13.71 -8.99
CA LEU A 50 5.83 12.33 -8.86
C LEU A 50 5.54 11.47 -10.10
N GLN A 51 4.69 11.95 -11.02
CA GLN A 51 4.35 11.24 -12.26
C GLN A 51 5.16 11.67 -13.48
N LEU A 52 6.08 12.63 -13.30
CA LEU A 52 6.86 13.13 -14.43
C LEU A 52 7.80 12.03 -14.95
N PRO A 53 7.95 11.92 -16.28
CA PRO A 53 8.95 11.03 -16.87
C PRO A 53 10.35 11.30 -16.33
N SER A 54 11.20 10.27 -16.31
CA SER A 54 12.59 10.41 -15.87
C SER A 54 13.42 11.37 -16.75
N ASP A 55 13.03 11.49 -18.01
CA ASP A 55 13.58 12.37 -19.04
C ASP A 55 12.81 13.70 -19.17
N PHE A 56 11.97 14.03 -18.18
CA PHE A 56 11.25 15.30 -18.18
C PHE A 56 12.21 16.49 -18.13
N ASP A 57 12.02 17.42 -19.06
CA ASP A 57 12.81 18.63 -19.16
C ASP A 57 12.36 19.68 -18.14
N TYR A 58 13.11 19.78 -17.04
CA TYR A 58 12.87 20.77 -15.99
C TYR A 58 13.20 22.20 -16.41
N THR A 59 13.90 22.44 -17.54
CA THR A 59 14.19 23.80 -18.02
C THR A 59 12.93 24.54 -18.44
N ALA A 60 11.85 23.82 -18.77
CA ALA A 60 10.54 24.42 -19.01
C ALA A 60 9.85 24.96 -17.74
N LEU A 61 10.42 24.70 -16.56
CA LEU A 61 9.88 25.09 -15.25
C LEU A 61 10.83 26.06 -14.53
N ASP A 62 11.16 27.19 -15.18
CA ASP A 62 12.14 28.19 -14.70
C ASP A 62 11.98 28.63 -13.22
N SER A 63 10.79 28.49 -12.64
CA SER A 63 10.44 28.90 -11.27
C SER A 63 10.16 27.76 -10.29
N ILE A 64 10.27 26.49 -10.72
CA ILE A 64 9.95 25.32 -9.87
C ILE A 64 11.20 24.44 -9.71
N PRO A 65 11.63 24.13 -8.47
CA PRO A 65 12.77 23.24 -8.27
C PRO A 65 12.46 21.81 -8.77
N PRO A 66 13.49 20.96 -8.95
CA PRO A 66 13.29 19.57 -9.35
C PRO A 66 12.27 18.86 -8.45
N ALA A 67 11.51 17.91 -9.02
CA ALA A 67 10.37 17.28 -8.34
C ALA A 67 10.71 16.71 -6.95
N LYS A 68 11.91 16.15 -6.78
CA LYS A 68 12.40 15.65 -5.48
C LYS A 68 12.41 16.73 -4.41
N GLU A 69 12.96 17.89 -4.74
CA GLU A 69 13.10 19.02 -3.81
C GLU A 69 11.74 19.67 -3.54
N LEU A 70 10.94 19.88 -4.59
CA LEU A 70 9.58 20.43 -4.44
C LEU A 70 8.72 19.56 -3.52
N VAL A 71 8.67 18.25 -3.77
CA VAL A 71 7.87 17.31 -2.97
C VAL A 71 8.37 17.27 -1.53
N SER A 72 9.68 17.32 -1.29
CA SER A 72 10.24 17.35 0.07
C SER A 72 9.77 18.58 0.84
N ARG A 73 9.87 19.77 0.24
CA ARG A 73 9.42 21.03 0.84
C ARG A 73 7.91 21.01 1.12
N ILE A 74 7.10 20.57 0.16
CA ILE A 74 5.65 20.43 0.35
C ILE A 74 5.35 19.48 1.51
N VAL A 75 6.02 18.33 1.59
CA VAL A 75 5.78 17.36 2.66
C VAL A 75 6.05 17.95 4.05
N GLU A 76 7.13 18.71 4.18
CA GLU A 76 7.52 19.36 5.43
C GLU A 76 6.51 20.45 5.84
N GLU A 77 6.16 21.35 4.93
CA GLU A 77 5.19 22.42 5.19
C GLU A 77 3.79 21.87 5.54
N ILE A 78 3.31 20.87 4.80
CA ILE A 78 2.01 20.26 5.11
C ILE A 78 2.04 19.54 6.46
N HIS A 79 3.16 18.91 6.81
CA HIS A 79 3.32 18.31 8.12
C HIS A 79 3.21 19.35 9.24
N HIS A 80 3.83 20.52 9.08
CA HIS A 80 3.68 21.63 10.02
C HIS A 80 2.24 22.13 10.11
N VAL A 81 1.58 22.37 8.97
CA VAL A 81 0.17 22.82 8.96
C VAL A 81 -0.75 21.82 9.66
N LEU A 82 -0.59 20.52 9.41
CA LEU A 82 -1.39 19.46 10.04
C LEU A 82 -0.93 19.08 11.47
N SER A 83 0.16 19.68 11.97
CA SER A 83 0.56 19.52 13.37
C SER A 83 -0.33 20.34 14.31
N VAL A 84 -0.86 21.47 13.82
CA VAL A 84 -1.76 22.39 14.55
C VAL A 84 -3.15 21.78 14.71
N GLU A 85 -3.62 21.65 15.94
CA GLU A 85 -4.89 20.98 16.27
C GLU A 85 -6.10 21.69 15.67
N GLU A 86 -6.12 23.03 15.70
CA GLU A 86 -7.18 23.85 15.14
C GLU A 86 -7.29 23.68 13.62
N ALA A 87 -6.17 23.42 12.93
CA ALA A 87 -6.17 23.21 11.49
C ALA A 87 -6.76 21.84 11.13
N ILE A 88 -6.21 20.76 11.70
CA ILE A 88 -6.67 19.39 11.41
C ILE A 88 -8.08 19.10 11.93
N GLY A 89 -8.54 19.82 12.97
CA GLY A 89 -9.88 19.69 13.55
C GLY A 89 -11.03 20.24 12.70
N THR A 90 -10.77 20.73 11.49
CA THR A 90 -11.79 21.21 10.54
C THR A 90 -12.07 20.18 9.44
N LEU A 91 -13.21 20.28 8.74
CA LEU A 91 -13.47 19.40 7.58
C LEU A 91 -12.38 19.52 6.50
N LYS A 92 -11.93 20.75 6.22
CA LYS A 92 -10.82 21.02 5.29
C LYS A 92 -9.49 20.42 5.79
N GLY A 93 -9.25 20.44 7.10
CA GLY A 93 -8.08 19.83 7.72
C GLY A 93 -8.07 18.31 7.58
N ILE A 94 -9.23 17.68 7.80
CA ILE A 94 -9.42 16.24 7.60
C ILE A 94 -9.21 15.90 6.11
N GLU A 95 -9.77 16.68 5.18
CA GLU A 95 -9.54 16.49 3.74
C GLU A 95 -8.06 16.62 3.37
N CYS A 96 -7.39 17.66 3.88
CA CYS A 96 -5.95 17.84 3.69
C CYS A 96 -5.15 16.64 4.22
N ALA A 97 -5.49 16.13 5.40
CA ALA A 97 -4.86 14.95 5.98
C ALA A 97 -5.09 13.67 5.15
N VAL A 98 -6.29 13.51 4.57
CA VAL A 98 -6.63 12.39 3.67
C VAL A 98 -5.74 12.41 2.43
N VAL A 99 -5.63 13.54 1.73
CA VAL A 99 -4.79 13.65 0.53
C VAL A 99 -3.30 13.57 0.89
N PHE A 100 -2.90 14.11 2.05
CA PHE A 100 -1.53 13.99 2.55
C PHE A 100 -1.15 12.54 2.86
N ALA A 101 -2.04 11.75 3.46
CA ALA A 101 -1.80 10.34 3.69
C ALA A 101 -1.60 9.56 2.37
N GLN A 102 -2.28 9.96 1.30
CA GLN A 102 -2.02 9.41 -0.04
C GLN A 102 -0.64 9.79 -0.56
N LEU A 103 -0.23 11.06 -0.43
CA LEU A 103 1.12 11.48 -0.79
C LEU A 103 2.19 10.70 -0.01
N GLN A 104 2.03 10.54 1.30
CA GLN A 104 2.92 9.74 2.15
C GLN A 104 3.01 8.29 1.66
N LYS A 105 1.87 7.67 1.33
CA LYS A 105 1.82 6.34 0.71
C LYS A 105 2.58 6.32 -0.63
N PHE A 106 2.41 7.35 -1.46
CA PHE A 106 3.08 7.46 -2.75
C PHE A 106 4.58 7.69 -2.63
N ILE A 107 5.10 8.32 -1.58
CA ILE A 107 6.56 8.45 -1.38
C ILE A 107 7.15 7.31 -0.55
N GLY A 108 6.36 6.32 -0.15
CA GLY A 108 6.84 5.15 0.59
C GLY A 108 6.97 5.37 2.10
N ARG A 109 6.17 6.29 2.67
CA ARG A 109 6.10 6.58 4.11
C ARG A 109 4.73 6.22 4.69
N PRO A 110 4.29 4.94 4.61
CA PRO A 110 2.93 4.55 5.00
C PRO A 110 2.64 4.80 6.48
N LYS A 111 3.64 4.75 7.37
CA LYS A 111 3.52 5.01 8.80
C LYS A 111 3.17 6.47 9.10
N ARG A 112 3.95 7.43 8.60
CA ARG A 112 3.61 8.86 8.67
C ARG A 112 2.22 9.14 8.12
N GLY A 113 1.88 8.58 6.96
CA GLY A 113 0.53 8.69 6.40
C GLY A 113 -0.55 8.16 7.35
N TRP A 114 -0.31 7.00 7.97
CA TRP A 114 -1.23 6.37 8.91
C TRP A 114 -1.41 7.19 10.19
N LEU A 115 -0.34 7.71 10.78
CA LEU A 115 -0.41 8.55 12.00
C LEU A 115 -1.19 9.84 11.76
N THR A 116 -0.92 10.54 10.66
CA THR A 116 -1.66 11.75 10.29
C THR A 116 -3.14 11.44 10.03
N LEU A 117 -3.42 10.35 9.32
CA LEU A 117 -4.79 9.91 9.06
C LEU A 117 -5.54 9.54 10.34
N ARG A 118 -4.87 8.91 11.31
CA ARG A 118 -5.49 8.53 12.59
C ARG A 118 -5.92 9.74 13.40
N ARG A 119 -5.06 10.77 13.47
CA ARG A 119 -5.44 12.05 14.08
C ARG A 119 -6.67 12.65 13.40
N ALA A 120 -6.68 12.69 12.07
CA ALA A 120 -7.82 13.20 11.30
C ALA A 120 -9.10 12.39 11.53
N ILE A 121 -9.02 11.05 11.63
CA ILE A 121 -10.15 10.19 11.93
C ILE A 121 -10.73 10.50 13.31
N SER A 122 -9.89 10.73 14.33
CA SER A 122 -10.38 11.12 15.66
C SER A 122 -11.20 12.42 15.62
N TYR A 123 -10.75 13.44 14.87
CA TYR A 123 -11.54 14.66 14.68
C TYR A 123 -12.81 14.40 13.86
N ALA A 124 -12.74 13.57 12.82
CA ALA A 124 -13.91 13.18 12.05
C ALA A 124 -14.98 12.49 12.92
N GLU A 125 -14.57 11.63 13.84
CA GLU A 125 -15.45 10.95 14.79
C GLU A 125 -16.11 11.94 15.77
N LEU A 126 -15.34 12.90 16.30
CA LEU A 126 -15.84 13.99 17.15
C LEU A 126 -16.87 14.86 16.41
N MET A 127 -16.70 15.03 15.11
CA MET A 127 -17.63 15.74 14.21
C MET A 127 -18.79 14.85 13.71
N ASN A 128 -18.87 13.60 14.17
CA ASN A 128 -19.87 12.60 13.81
C ASN A 128 -19.96 12.28 12.31
N LEU A 129 -18.83 12.31 11.59
CA LEU A 129 -18.76 12.02 10.16
C LEU A 129 -19.27 10.60 9.83
N GLN A 130 -19.05 9.64 10.72
CA GLN A 130 -19.53 8.26 10.62
C GLN A 130 -21.05 8.13 10.42
N SER A 131 -21.83 9.08 10.94
CA SER A 131 -23.28 9.10 10.81
C SER A 131 -23.76 9.89 9.58
N SER A 132 -22.86 10.57 8.85
CA SER A 132 -23.24 11.53 7.81
C SER A 132 -24.01 10.91 6.66
N ARG A 133 -23.72 9.66 6.30
CA ARG A 133 -24.52 8.93 5.29
C ARG A 133 -25.94 8.65 5.76
N ARG A 134 -26.13 8.30 7.04
CA ARG A 134 -27.47 8.09 7.60
C ARG A 134 -28.24 9.40 7.62
N ALA A 135 -27.59 10.47 8.07
CA ALA A 135 -28.17 11.82 8.08
C ALA A 135 -28.56 12.27 6.66
N LEU A 136 -27.69 12.07 5.67
CA LEU A 136 -27.97 12.39 4.27
C LEU A 136 -29.24 11.68 3.76
N LYS A 137 -29.36 10.37 4.00
CA LYS A 137 -30.55 9.61 3.59
C LYS A 137 -31.83 10.11 4.25
N GLN A 138 -31.74 10.49 5.53
CA GLN A 138 -32.88 11.03 6.27
C GLN A 138 -33.28 12.42 5.72
N LEU A 139 -32.30 13.24 5.39
CA LEU A 139 -32.50 14.57 4.81
C LEU A 139 -33.14 14.47 3.42
N GLN A 140 -32.61 13.63 2.53
CA GLN A 140 -33.14 13.40 1.19
C GLN A 140 -34.56 12.81 1.17
N ALA A 141 -35.01 12.19 2.27
CA ALA A 141 -36.37 11.67 2.41
C ALA A 141 -37.38 12.75 2.82
N GLN A 142 -36.93 13.97 3.15
CA GLN A 142 -37.80 15.08 3.48
C GLN A 142 -38.44 15.66 2.21
N PRO A 143 -39.65 16.26 2.30
CA PRO A 143 -40.36 16.77 1.13
C PRO A 143 -39.70 17.98 0.45
N ASP A 144 -38.86 18.73 1.16
CA ASP A 144 -38.14 19.91 0.65
C ASP A 144 -36.82 20.11 1.41
N PRO A 145 -35.79 19.27 1.15
CA PRO A 145 -34.52 19.36 1.87
C PRO A 145 -33.72 20.59 1.43
N SER A 146 -33.01 21.22 2.36
CA SER A 146 -32.09 22.31 2.02
C SER A 146 -30.91 21.79 1.19
N ASP A 147 -30.73 22.33 -0.02
CA ASP A 147 -29.62 21.98 -0.92
C ASP A 147 -28.25 22.12 -0.23
N LEU A 148 -28.07 23.18 0.59
CA LEU A 148 -26.82 23.43 1.32
C LEU A 148 -26.55 22.36 2.38
N GLU A 149 -27.59 21.90 3.08
CA GLU A 149 -27.45 20.83 4.07
C GLU A 149 -27.16 19.48 3.40
N VAL A 150 -27.79 19.22 2.25
CA VAL A 150 -27.55 18.02 1.44
C VAL A 150 -26.10 18.00 0.98
N GLU A 151 -25.61 19.08 0.38
CA GLU A 151 -24.22 19.20 -0.09
C GLU A 151 -23.21 19.00 1.06
N LEU A 152 -23.46 19.61 2.22
CA LEU A 152 -22.60 19.46 3.40
C LEU A 152 -22.56 18.00 3.90
N HIS A 153 -23.70 17.32 3.96
CA HIS A 153 -23.77 15.93 4.41
C HIS A 153 -23.18 14.96 3.39
N GLU A 154 -23.32 15.24 2.10
CA GLU A 154 -22.62 14.52 1.02
C GLU A 154 -21.11 14.66 1.15
N TYR A 155 -20.61 15.87 1.35
CA TYR A 155 -19.18 16.12 1.55
C TYR A 155 -18.64 15.36 2.76
N LYS A 156 -19.31 15.44 3.91
CA LYS A 156 -18.94 14.68 5.12
C LYS A 156 -18.95 13.17 4.90
N ALA A 157 -19.96 12.64 4.20
CA ALA A 157 -20.05 11.21 3.90
C ALA A 157 -18.93 10.74 2.96
N LYS A 158 -18.62 11.52 1.92
CA LYS A 158 -17.50 11.25 1.00
C LYS A 158 -16.17 11.27 1.74
N LEU A 159 -15.97 12.26 2.62
CA LEU A 159 -14.75 12.41 3.40
C LEU A 159 -14.55 11.24 4.38
N TRP A 160 -15.63 10.79 5.03
CA TRP A 160 -15.58 9.61 5.90
C TRP A 160 -15.24 8.32 5.14
N ASP A 161 -15.82 8.11 3.95
CA ASP A 161 -15.48 6.97 3.09
C ASP A 161 -14.00 6.97 2.71
N GLN A 162 -13.44 8.14 2.38
CA GLN A 162 -12.02 8.31 2.07
C GLN A 162 -11.14 7.96 3.27
N CYS A 163 -11.47 8.49 4.45
CA CYS A 163 -10.78 8.18 5.69
C CYS A 163 -10.74 6.67 5.91
N CYS A 164 -11.91 6.02 5.84
CA CYS A 164 -12.01 4.58 6.03
C CYS A 164 -11.20 3.83 4.99
N GLY A 165 -11.38 4.11 3.70
CA GLY A 165 -10.71 3.40 2.61
C GLY A 165 -9.18 3.45 2.69
N ILE A 166 -8.61 4.62 3.00
CA ILE A 166 -7.15 4.75 3.17
C ILE A 166 -6.70 4.06 4.46
N ASP A 167 -7.46 4.17 5.54
CA ASP A 167 -7.13 3.55 6.82
C ASP A 167 -7.05 2.03 6.71
N ARG A 168 -8.01 1.37 6.05
CA ARG A 168 -7.98 -0.09 5.80
C ARG A 168 -6.72 -0.50 5.05
N MET A 169 -6.38 0.28 4.02
CA MET A 169 -5.26 0.00 3.12
C MET A 169 -3.91 0.16 3.83
N LEU A 170 -3.75 1.21 4.65
CA LEU A 170 -2.55 1.40 5.47
C LEU A 170 -2.48 0.37 6.61
N SER A 171 -3.62 0.09 7.25
CA SER A 171 -3.75 -0.86 8.35
C SER A 171 -3.33 -2.27 7.95
N ILE A 172 -3.75 -2.76 6.77
CA ILE A 172 -3.26 -4.05 6.28
C ILE A 172 -1.76 -3.98 6.01
N ILE A 173 -1.24 -2.98 5.30
CA ILE A 173 0.21 -2.88 5.00
C ILE A 173 1.06 -2.88 6.28
N LEU A 174 0.62 -2.15 7.31
CA LEU A 174 1.32 -1.97 8.57
C LEU A 174 1.01 -3.06 9.61
N CYS A 175 0.07 -3.96 9.33
CA CYS A 175 -0.46 -4.94 10.29
C CYS A 175 -1.05 -4.29 11.57
N MET A 176 -1.66 -3.11 11.43
CA MET A 176 -2.22 -2.33 12.54
C MET A 176 -3.74 -2.34 12.53
N PRO A 177 -4.43 -2.34 13.69
CA PRO A 177 -5.90 -2.34 13.75
C PRO A 177 -6.51 -1.13 13.05
N SER A 178 -7.43 -1.35 12.10
CA SER A 178 -8.23 -0.31 11.44
C SER A 178 -9.25 0.34 12.39
N THR A 179 -9.36 1.66 12.35
CA THR A 179 -10.45 2.42 12.98
C THR A 179 -11.78 2.24 12.23
N ALA A 180 -11.72 1.89 10.95
CA ALA A 180 -12.90 1.68 10.11
C ALA A 180 -13.58 0.32 10.30
N ARG A 181 -13.21 -0.47 11.33
CA ARG A 181 -13.64 -1.87 11.53
C ARG A 181 -15.16 -2.06 11.52
N ASN A 182 -15.92 -1.11 12.05
CA ASN A 182 -17.39 -1.20 12.14
C ASN A 182 -18.13 -0.49 10.99
N TYR A 183 -17.41 0.08 10.02
CA TYR A 183 -18.01 0.86 8.94
C TYR A 183 -18.20 0.02 7.66
N ASN A 184 -19.18 -0.87 7.66
CA ASN A 184 -19.47 -1.74 6.51
C ASN A 184 -20.54 -1.17 5.56
N CYS A 185 -20.74 0.15 5.56
CA CYS A 185 -21.66 0.78 4.62
C CYS A 185 -21.00 0.93 3.25
N PRO A 186 -21.57 0.38 2.17
CA PRO A 186 -21.05 0.57 0.82
C PRO A 186 -20.99 2.06 0.47
N PRO A 187 -19.87 2.55 -0.12
CA PRO A 187 -19.72 3.93 -0.53
C PRO A 187 -20.81 4.32 -1.52
N SER A 188 -21.16 5.61 -1.56
CA SER A 188 -22.05 6.12 -2.61
C SER A 188 -21.26 6.13 -3.92
N ILE A 189 -21.43 5.06 -4.70
CA ILE A 189 -20.90 4.92 -6.04
C ILE A 189 -22.10 4.99 -6.97
N ASP A 190 -22.11 5.95 -7.90
CA ASP A 190 -23.09 5.99 -8.97
C ASP A 190 -22.93 4.71 -9.82
N PRO A 191 -23.96 3.86 -9.94
CA PRO A 191 -23.90 2.66 -10.75
C PRO A 191 -23.53 2.93 -12.21
N ASN A 192 -23.89 4.10 -12.74
CA ASN A 192 -23.61 4.53 -14.10
C ASN A 192 -22.25 5.23 -14.24
N ALA A 193 -21.56 5.52 -13.14
CA ALA A 193 -20.23 6.09 -13.21
C ALA A 193 -19.26 5.10 -13.85
N ARG A 194 -18.31 5.65 -14.61
CA ARG A 194 -17.20 4.89 -15.15
C ARG A 194 -16.46 4.18 -14.00
N ASP A 195 -16.12 2.91 -14.21
CA ASP A 195 -15.40 2.06 -13.26
C ASP A 195 -16.14 1.83 -11.91
N SER A 196 -17.47 1.98 -11.87
CA SER A 196 -18.29 1.76 -10.68
C SER A 196 -18.11 0.35 -10.09
N GLU A 197 -18.05 -0.67 -10.93
CA GLU A 197 -17.76 -2.07 -10.57
C GLU A 197 -16.38 -2.22 -9.92
N THR A 198 -15.35 -1.60 -10.50
CA THR A 198 -13.98 -1.57 -9.95
C THR A 198 -13.95 -0.94 -8.57
N ARG A 199 -14.57 0.23 -8.41
CA ARG A 199 -14.63 0.94 -7.13
C ARG A 199 -15.37 0.14 -6.07
N TYR A 200 -16.47 -0.53 -6.45
CA TYR A 200 -17.23 -1.38 -5.54
C TYR A 200 -16.41 -2.61 -5.10
N SER A 201 -15.73 -3.25 -6.04
CA SER A 201 -14.84 -4.39 -5.75
C SER A 201 -13.66 -3.97 -4.85
N VAL A 202 -13.04 -2.80 -5.09
CA VAL A 202 -11.99 -2.26 -4.20
C VAL A 202 -12.51 -2.03 -2.78
N TRP A 203 -13.71 -1.45 -2.63
CA TRP A 203 -14.30 -1.27 -1.31
C TRP A 203 -14.51 -2.59 -0.58
N ARG A 204 -15.08 -3.60 -1.26
CA ARG A 204 -15.26 -4.95 -0.69
C ARG A 204 -13.93 -5.55 -0.26
N ALA A 205 -12.91 -5.48 -1.11
CA ALA A 205 -11.56 -5.93 -0.80
C ALA A 205 -11.02 -5.24 0.48
N GLY A 206 -11.26 -3.93 0.63
CA GLY A 206 -10.94 -3.20 1.85
C GLY A 206 -11.60 -3.77 3.10
N VAL A 207 -12.88 -4.17 3.04
CA VAL A 207 -13.57 -4.79 4.19
C VAL A 207 -12.88 -6.08 4.64
N PHE A 208 -12.42 -6.93 3.71
CA PHE A 208 -11.66 -8.13 4.07
C PHE A 208 -10.28 -7.80 4.65
N ALA A 209 -9.65 -6.73 4.19
CA ALA A 209 -8.39 -6.27 4.75
C ALA A 209 -8.51 -5.96 6.26
N ASP A 210 -9.60 -5.29 6.66
CA ASP A 210 -9.90 -5.03 8.08
C ASP A 210 -10.16 -6.32 8.87
N ARG A 211 -10.89 -7.27 8.28
CA ARG A 211 -11.16 -8.58 8.90
C ARG A 211 -9.90 -9.40 9.11
N ILE A 212 -8.99 -9.40 8.13
CA ILE A 212 -7.68 -10.09 8.24
C ILE A 212 -6.87 -9.49 9.39
N VAL A 213 -6.76 -8.16 9.45
CA VAL A 213 -6.07 -7.49 10.54
C VAL A 213 -6.71 -7.83 11.89
N ALA A 214 -8.05 -7.95 11.95
CA ALA A 214 -8.74 -8.39 13.15
C ALA A 214 -8.42 -9.83 13.54
N ARG A 215 -8.44 -10.74 12.57
CA ARG A 215 -8.06 -12.15 12.71
C ARG A 215 -6.64 -12.28 13.25
N ASP A 216 -5.71 -11.46 12.76
CA ASP A 216 -4.30 -11.50 13.18
C ASP A 216 -4.13 -11.19 14.70
N GLN A 217 -5.09 -10.48 15.30
CA GLN A 217 -5.12 -10.13 16.73
C GLN A 217 -5.85 -11.15 17.62
N MET A 218 -6.48 -12.18 17.04
CA MET A 218 -7.19 -13.20 17.83
C MET A 218 -6.19 -14.02 18.67
N SER A 219 -6.58 -14.36 19.90
CA SER A 219 -5.81 -15.25 20.77
C SER A 219 -6.14 -16.73 20.51
N ASP A 220 -7.37 -17.01 20.09
CA ASP A 220 -7.82 -18.37 19.77
C ASP A 220 -7.46 -18.72 18.32
N GLY A 221 -6.61 -19.74 18.14
CA GLY A 221 -6.18 -20.22 16.84
C GLY A 221 -7.29 -20.91 16.02
N GLN A 222 -8.30 -21.48 16.68
CA GLN A 222 -9.45 -22.10 16.03
C GLN A 222 -10.42 -21.05 15.51
N GLU A 223 -10.69 -20.00 16.29
CA GLU A 223 -11.48 -18.85 15.81
C GLU A 223 -10.78 -18.15 14.64
N ALA A 224 -9.46 -17.92 14.77
CA ALA A 224 -8.67 -17.32 13.69
C ALA A 224 -8.70 -18.16 12.40
N TRP A 225 -8.70 -19.49 12.53
CA TRP A 225 -8.86 -20.41 11.41
C TRP A 225 -10.25 -20.35 10.78
N ALA A 226 -11.31 -20.37 11.59
CA ALA A 226 -12.68 -20.25 11.08
C ALA A 226 -12.88 -18.93 10.32
N GLU A 227 -12.38 -17.81 10.87
CA GLU A 227 -12.43 -16.50 10.22
C GLU A 227 -11.64 -16.48 8.90
N THR A 228 -10.49 -17.15 8.85
CA THR A 228 -9.71 -17.32 7.60
C THR A 228 -10.52 -18.04 6.53
N GLN A 229 -11.17 -19.16 6.87
CA GLN A 229 -11.95 -19.95 5.92
C GLN A 229 -13.15 -19.15 5.38
N ASP A 230 -13.82 -18.40 6.25
CA ASP A 230 -14.93 -17.54 5.84
C ASP A 230 -14.47 -16.38 4.94
N ILE A 231 -13.37 -15.70 5.29
CA ILE A 231 -12.77 -14.65 4.44
C ILE A 231 -12.42 -15.23 3.06
N MET A 232 -11.76 -16.39 3.01
CA MET A 232 -11.36 -17.03 1.75
C MET A 232 -12.56 -17.39 0.87
N LYS A 233 -13.62 -17.92 1.46
CA LYS A 233 -14.87 -18.21 0.74
C LYS A 233 -15.47 -16.94 0.12
N GLN A 234 -15.49 -15.84 0.88
CA GLN A 234 -16.06 -14.58 0.41
C GLN A 234 -15.16 -13.87 -0.63
N LEU A 235 -13.84 -13.99 -0.52
CA LEU A 235 -12.91 -13.51 -1.54
C LEU A 235 -13.11 -14.25 -2.86
N ALA A 236 -13.22 -15.58 -2.83
CA ALA A 236 -13.51 -16.37 -4.04
C ALA A 236 -14.88 -16.03 -4.66
N GLN A 237 -15.88 -15.72 -3.82
CA GLN A 237 -17.17 -15.26 -4.31
C GLN A 237 -17.04 -13.93 -5.07
N ILE A 238 -16.26 -12.98 -4.56
CA ILE A 238 -16.00 -11.70 -5.24
C ILE A 238 -15.32 -11.91 -6.59
N GLU A 239 -14.30 -12.76 -6.63
CA GLU A 239 -13.59 -13.08 -7.86
C GLU A 239 -14.53 -13.69 -8.91
N SER A 240 -15.52 -14.50 -8.48
CA SER A 240 -16.52 -15.08 -9.38
C SER A 240 -17.53 -14.07 -9.94
N GLU A 241 -17.69 -12.93 -9.27
CA GLU A 241 -18.57 -11.83 -9.67
C GLU A 241 -17.83 -10.79 -10.54
N TRP A 242 -16.51 -10.94 -10.75
CA TRP A 242 -15.76 -10.04 -11.61
C TRP A 242 -16.18 -10.15 -13.09
N PRO A 243 -16.17 -9.02 -13.82
CA PRO A 243 -16.38 -9.03 -15.26
C PRO A 243 -15.44 -10.00 -15.99
N ALA A 244 -15.97 -10.71 -16.98
CA ALA A 244 -15.23 -11.78 -17.67
C ALA A 244 -13.96 -11.26 -18.38
N ASP A 245 -13.99 -10.01 -18.86
CA ASP A 245 -12.87 -9.33 -19.51
C ASP A 245 -11.72 -8.99 -18.54
N TRP A 246 -11.97 -8.96 -17.23
CA TRP A 246 -10.88 -8.80 -16.25
C TRP A 246 -9.97 -10.04 -16.22
N ASN A 247 -10.50 -11.23 -16.51
CA ASN A 247 -9.74 -12.48 -16.53
C ASN A 247 -8.96 -12.70 -17.83
N THR A 248 -9.24 -11.91 -18.88
CA THR A 248 -8.57 -12.01 -20.18
C THR A 248 -7.42 -11.01 -20.35
N VAL A 249 -7.15 -10.20 -19.32
CA VAL A 249 -6.04 -9.24 -19.33
C VAL A 249 -4.72 -10.01 -19.43
N ASP A 250 -4.21 -10.16 -20.66
CA ASP A 250 -2.98 -10.87 -20.91
C ASP A 250 -1.80 -10.09 -20.35
N PHE A 251 -1.18 -10.67 -19.33
CA PHE A 251 0.02 -10.15 -18.68
C PHE A 251 1.22 -10.00 -19.64
N ARG A 252 1.10 -10.48 -20.89
CA ARG A 252 2.17 -10.55 -21.88
C ARG A 252 1.96 -9.69 -23.12
N THR A 253 0.77 -9.16 -23.43
CA THR A 253 0.58 -8.47 -24.72
C THR A 253 -0.03 -7.07 -24.69
N THR A 254 -0.84 -6.68 -23.69
CA THR A 254 -1.53 -5.37 -23.78
C THR A 254 -1.81 -4.73 -22.42
N TYR A 255 -0.86 -3.92 -21.91
CA TYR A 255 -1.18 -2.97 -20.83
C TYR A 255 -1.30 -1.59 -21.44
N ASP A 256 -2.53 -1.19 -21.72
CA ASP A 256 -2.88 0.20 -21.96
C ASP A 256 -3.42 0.82 -20.66
N LEU A 257 -3.71 2.11 -20.72
CA LEU A 257 -4.31 2.83 -19.58
C LEU A 257 -5.66 2.27 -19.15
N LYS A 258 -6.37 1.56 -20.06
CA LYS A 258 -7.71 1.04 -19.80
C LYS A 258 -7.65 -0.19 -18.90
N THR A 259 -6.63 -1.04 -19.04
CA THR A 259 -6.49 -2.25 -18.21
C THR A 259 -5.71 -2.04 -16.91
N SER A 260 -4.95 -0.93 -16.81
CA SER A 260 -4.07 -0.66 -15.66
C SER A 260 -4.79 -0.61 -14.30
N ALA A 261 -6.01 -0.06 -14.22
CA ALA A 261 -6.81 -0.03 -12.99
C ALA A 261 -7.23 -1.44 -12.55
N VAL A 262 -7.71 -2.27 -13.49
CA VAL A 262 -8.10 -3.66 -13.23
C VAL A 262 -6.91 -4.46 -12.69
N VAL A 263 -5.73 -4.29 -13.30
CA VAL A 263 -4.52 -5.04 -12.92
C VAL A 263 -4.02 -4.62 -11.54
N LEU A 264 -4.06 -3.31 -11.25
CA LEU A 264 -3.77 -2.78 -9.92
C LEU A 264 -4.75 -3.33 -8.88
N HIS A 265 -6.04 -3.39 -9.21
CA HIS A 265 -7.06 -3.99 -8.35
C HIS A 265 -6.79 -5.48 -8.10
N GLN A 266 -6.54 -6.27 -9.14
CA GLN A 266 -6.23 -7.70 -9.03
C GLN A 266 -4.93 -7.95 -8.26
N SER A 267 -3.92 -7.09 -8.43
CA SER A 267 -2.68 -7.14 -7.64
C SER A 267 -2.95 -6.86 -6.16
N GLY A 268 -3.78 -5.85 -5.85
CA GLY A 268 -4.22 -5.56 -4.48
C GLY A 268 -5.05 -6.69 -3.86
N HIS A 269 -5.98 -7.27 -4.64
CA HIS A 269 -6.76 -8.43 -4.23
C HIS A 269 -5.85 -9.63 -3.91
N SER A 270 -4.88 -9.92 -4.79
CA SER A 270 -3.90 -10.98 -4.58
C SER A 270 -3.09 -10.76 -3.30
N PHE A 271 -2.76 -9.51 -2.95
CA PHE A 271 -2.10 -9.21 -1.68
C PHE A 271 -2.98 -9.50 -0.46
N ILE A 272 -4.29 -9.23 -0.54
CA ILE A 272 -5.25 -9.59 0.52
C ILE A 272 -5.34 -11.13 0.66
N VAL A 273 -5.41 -11.87 -0.44
CA VAL A 273 -5.41 -13.34 -0.43
C VAL A 273 -4.10 -13.88 0.16
N LEU A 274 -2.95 -13.33 -0.26
CA LEU A 274 -1.64 -13.66 0.33
C LEU A 274 -1.68 -13.47 1.85
N ARG A 275 -2.16 -12.32 2.32
CA ARG A 275 -2.26 -11.98 3.75
C ARG A 275 -3.16 -12.90 4.55
N CYS A 276 -4.30 -13.27 3.98
CA CYS A 276 -5.23 -14.19 4.62
C CYS A 276 -4.57 -15.56 4.86
N ASN A 277 -3.83 -16.06 3.87
CA ASN A 277 -3.26 -17.41 3.88
C ASN A 277 -1.88 -17.53 4.53
N LEU A 278 -1.15 -16.42 4.66
CA LEU A 278 0.23 -16.40 5.14
C LEU A 278 0.46 -17.14 6.47
N PRO A 279 -0.40 -17.03 7.51
CA PRO A 279 -0.19 -17.75 8.77
C PRO A 279 -0.23 -19.29 8.67
N TYR A 280 -0.70 -19.82 7.55
CA TYR A 280 -0.85 -21.26 7.30
C TYR A 280 0.13 -21.81 6.28
N LEU A 281 0.88 -20.94 5.59
CA LEU A 281 1.87 -21.34 4.57
C LEU A 281 2.87 -22.35 5.15
N PHE A 282 3.53 -21.99 6.25
CA PHE A 282 4.54 -22.83 6.89
C PHE A 282 3.95 -23.93 7.79
N LYS A 283 2.67 -23.82 8.17
CA LYS A 283 1.96 -24.90 8.87
C LYS A 283 1.64 -26.08 7.96
N ALA A 284 1.54 -25.85 6.65
CA ALA A 284 1.27 -26.91 5.67
C ALA A 284 2.38 -27.96 5.57
N GLU A 285 3.58 -27.67 6.07
CA GLU A 285 4.64 -28.68 6.17
C GLU A 285 4.40 -29.68 7.30
N GLN A 286 3.76 -29.22 8.38
CA GLN A 286 3.44 -30.03 9.56
C GLN A 286 2.11 -30.77 9.37
N ASP A 287 1.11 -30.11 8.79
CA ASP A 287 -0.19 -30.68 8.45
C ASP A 287 -0.61 -30.29 7.02
N PRO A 288 -0.13 -31.03 6.01
CA PRO A 288 -0.52 -30.81 4.62
C PRO A 288 -2.02 -31.04 4.39
N THR A 289 -2.64 -31.98 5.13
CA THR A 289 -4.05 -32.35 4.90
C THR A 289 -5.00 -31.19 5.17
N THR A 290 -4.66 -30.34 6.12
CA THR A 290 -5.49 -29.21 6.53
C THR A 290 -5.10 -27.91 5.82
N TYR A 291 -3.81 -27.64 5.63
CA TYR A 291 -3.33 -26.31 5.20
C TYR A 291 -2.83 -26.22 3.75
N HIS A 292 -2.85 -27.31 2.98
CA HIS A 292 -2.35 -27.33 1.59
C HIS A 292 -3.02 -26.28 0.68
N ILE A 293 -4.32 -26.09 0.80
CA ILE A 293 -5.06 -25.10 -0.02
C ILE A 293 -4.60 -23.68 0.30
N ASN A 294 -4.37 -23.38 1.58
CA ASN A 294 -3.90 -22.06 2.00
C ASN A 294 -2.46 -21.80 1.52
N ALA A 295 -1.56 -22.77 1.67
CA ALA A 295 -0.20 -22.66 1.15
C ALA A 295 -0.20 -22.44 -0.38
N THR A 296 -0.98 -23.23 -1.11
CA THR A 296 -1.14 -23.08 -2.56
C THR A 296 -1.67 -21.69 -2.94
N SER A 297 -2.69 -21.21 -2.24
CA SER A 297 -3.28 -19.90 -2.48
C SER A 297 -2.29 -18.77 -2.20
N CYS A 298 -1.54 -18.85 -1.09
CA CYS A 298 -0.51 -17.87 -0.74
C CYS A 298 0.58 -17.77 -1.81
N LEU A 299 1.12 -18.90 -2.25
CA LEU A 299 2.17 -18.94 -3.28
C LEU A 299 1.65 -18.48 -4.64
N GLN A 300 0.42 -18.86 -5.01
CA GLN A 300 -0.18 -18.40 -6.25
C GLN A 300 -0.38 -16.88 -6.25
N SER A 301 -0.84 -16.31 -5.14
CA SER A 301 -0.94 -14.86 -4.98
C SER A 301 0.42 -14.17 -5.10
N CYS A 302 1.49 -14.74 -4.52
CA CYS A 302 2.85 -14.22 -4.71
C CYS A 302 3.21 -14.14 -6.19
N ARG A 303 2.97 -15.21 -6.95
CA ARG A 303 3.27 -15.26 -8.39
C ARG A 303 2.47 -14.24 -9.19
N ILE A 304 1.17 -14.06 -8.89
CA ILE A 304 0.33 -13.06 -9.56
C ILE A 304 0.85 -11.65 -9.27
N ILE A 305 1.18 -11.33 -8.02
CA ILE A 305 1.75 -10.04 -7.63
C ILE A 305 3.03 -9.74 -8.41
N LEU A 306 3.97 -10.70 -8.50
CA LEU A 306 5.23 -10.49 -9.22
C LEU A 306 5.02 -10.31 -10.74
N ARG A 307 4.09 -11.05 -11.35
CA ARG A 307 3.73 -10.88 -12.77
C ARG A 307 3.16 -9.48 -13.02
N HIS A 308 2.19 -9.06 -12.22
CA HIS A 308 1.58 -7.74 -12.34
C HIS A 308 2.61 -6.64 -12.10
N TYR A 309 3.44 -6.77 -11.07
CA TYR A 309 4.48 -5.80 -10.75
C TYR A 309 5.43 -5.59 -11.92
N PHE A 310 5.98 -6.67 -12.48
CA PHE A 310 6.87 -6.60 -13.63
C PHE A 310 6.21 -5.92 -14.83
N ALA A 311 5.01 -6.37 -15.18
CA ALA A 311 4.25 -5.82 -16.29
C ALA A 311 3.95 -4.33 -16.12
N LEU A 312 3.41 -3.94 -14.96
CA LEU A 312 3.07 -2.56 -14.66
C LEU A 312 4.31 -1.67 -14.69
N ARG A 313 5.46 -2.14 -14.17
CA ARG A 313 6.70 -1.34 -14.18
C ARG A 313 7.37 -1.20 -15.53
N THR A 314 7.27 -2.21 -16.39
CA THR A 314 7.96 -2.22 -17.68
C THR A 314 7.13 -1.61 -18.81
N ARG A 315 5.81 -1.52 -18.66
CA ARG A 315 4.89 -1.14 -19.74
C ARG A 315 4.15 0.16 -19.53
N LEU A 316 3.94 0.58 -18.28
CA LEU A 316 3.46 1.93 -18.04
C LEU A 316 4.59 2.92 -18.37
N ALA A 317 4.23 4.10 -18.90
CA ALA A 317 5.21 5.11 -19.31
C ALA A 317 6.22 5.39 -18.18
N SER A 318 7.47 5.74 -18.53
CA SER A 318 8.43 6.27 -17.55
C SER A 318 7.75 7.41 -16.78
N GLY A 319 7.73 7.32 -15.44
CA GLY A 319 7.01 8.26 -14.58
C GLY A 319 5.56 7.89 -14.24
N ALA A 320 4.87 7.03 -15.00
CA ALA A 320 3.54 6.55 -14.61
C ALA A 320 3.65 5.74 -13.30
N PHE A 321 3.04 6.26 -12.24
CA PHE A 321 3.35 5.81 -10.90
C PHE A 321 2.48 4.63 -10.48
N LEU A 322 3.16 3.57 -10.07
CA LEU A 322 2.63 2.56 -9.17
C LEU A 322 2.88 3.05 -7.75
N SER A 323 1.85 3.07 -6.91
CA SER A 323 2.01 3.31 -5.46
C SER A 323 3.21 2.53 -4.94
N ARG A 324 4.03 3.09 -4.04
CA ARG A 324 5.12 2.31 -3.38
C ARG A 324 4.61 1.07 -2.67
N THR A 325 3.31 1.03 -2.36
CA THR A 325 2.55 -0.17 -2.02
C THR A 325 2.82 -1.36 -2.97
N CYS A 326 2.92 -1.14 -4.28
CA CYS A 326 3.24 -2.20 -5.25
C CYS A 326 4.68 -2.72 -5.07
N ASP A 327 5.64 -1.84 -4.79
CA ASP A 327 7.02 -2.23 -4.46
C ASP A 327 7.03 -3.08 -3.18
N ILE A 328 6.27 -2.67 -2.16
CA ILE A 328 6.08 -3.41 -0.90
C ILE A 328 5.49 -4.80 -1.15
N HIS A 329 4.38 -4.89 -1.91
CA HIS A 329 3.73 -6.16 -2.22
C HIS A 329 4.68 -7.10 -2.97
N ALA A 330 5.41 -6.58 -3.97
CA ALA A 330 6.38 -7.35 -4.72
C ALA A 330 7.53 -7.85 -3.84
N PHE A 331 8.09 -6.97 -3.00
CA PHE A 331 9.15 -7.35 -2.07
C PHE A 331 8.70 -8.44 -1.08
N THR A 332 7.53 -8.28 -0.45
CA THR A 332 6.96 -9.29 0.46
C THR A 332 6.73 -10.62 -0.27
N ALA A 333 6.15 -10.60 -1.48
CA ALA A 333 5.93 -11.81 -2.28
C ALA A 333 7.26 -12.49 -2.66
N SER A 334 8.30 -11.73 -3.02
CA SER A 334 9.63 -12.24 -3.33
C SER A 334 10.27 -12.93 -2.12
N ILE A 335 10.23 -12.30 -0.93
CA ILE A 335 10.76 -12.91 0.30
C ILE A 335 10.02 -14.21 0.63
N ILE A 336 8.68 -14.23 0.53
CA ILE A 336 7.88 -15.44 0.80
C ILE A 336 8.28 -16.59 -0.13
N LEU A 337 8.45 -16.35 -1.43
CA LEU A 337 8.89 -17.39 -2.38
C LEU A 337 10.30 -17.90 -2.07
N ILE A 338 11.23 -16.99 -1.71
CA ILE A 338 12.60 -17.38 -1.34
C ILE A 338 12.60 -18.24 -0.07
N LEU A 339 11.85 -17.84 0.97
CA LEU A 339 11.75 -18.58 2.22
C LEU A 339 11.08 -19.95 2.03
N HIS A 340 10.02 -20.01 1.21
CA HIS A 340 9.33 -21.27 0.95
C HIS A 340 10.20 -22.26 0.16
N ARG A 341 11.06 -21.79 -0.77
CA ARG A 341 12.04 -22.65 -1.46
C ARG A 341 12.85 -23.47 -0.46
N ASP A 342 13.38 -22.78 0.53
CA ASP A 342 14.40 -23.30 1.42
C ASP A 342 13.85 -24.31 2.43
N GLN A 343 12.55 -24.21 2.74
CA GLN A 343 11.89 -25.19 3.60
C GLN A 343 11.48 -26.49 2.87
N GLN A 344 11.40 -26.48 1.54
CA GLN A 344 11.17 -27.72 0.80
C GLN A 344 12.40 -28.62 0.88
N SER A 345 12.20 -29.91 1.16
CA SER A 345 13.29 -30.90 1.34
C SER A 345 14.22 -31.04 0.12
N SER A 346 13.80 -30.56 -1.05
CA SER A 346 14.58 -30.54 -2.29
C SER A 346 15.45 -29.29 -2.45
N GLY A 347 15.19 -28.21 -1.70
CA GLY A 347 15.80 -26.89 -1.87
C GLY A 347 15.57 -26.25 -3.24
N PHE A 348 14.71 -26.85 -4.08
CA PHE A 348 14.55 -26.49 -5.48
C PHE A 348 13.40 -25.49 -5.67
N MET A 349 13.71 -24.30 -6.18
CA MET A 349 12.66 -23.39 -6.65
C MET A 349 12.20 -23.81 -8.05
N PRO A 350 10.89 -23.90 -8.32
CA PRO A 350 10.39 -24.06 -9.67
C PRO A 350 11.00 -23.00 -10.60
N THR A 351 11.40 -23.39 -11.81
CA THR A 351 12.01 -22.49 -12.80
C THR A 351 11.14 -21.24 -13.06
N THR A 352 9.82 -21.40 -13.01
CA THR A 352 8.85 -20.32 -13.08
C THR A 352 9.04 -19.28 -11.98
N ASP A 353 9.27 -19.70 -10.73
CA ASP A 353 9.37 -18.79 -9.58
C ASP A 353 10.71 -18.05 -9.57
N SER A 354 11.79 -18.73 -9.96
CA SER A 354 13.09 -18.09 -10.19
C SER A 354 13.01 -17.01 -11.28
N ALA A 355 12.31 -17.28 -12.39
CA ALA A 355 12.13 -16.30 -13.45
C ALA A 355 11.30 -15.09 -12.99
N LEU A 356 10.26 -15.32 -12.19
CA LEU A 356 9.45 -14.23 -11.62
C LEU A 356 10.26 -13.36 -10.66
N LEU A 357 11.11 -13.96 -9.84
CA LEU A 357 11.98 -13.24 -8.92
C LEU A 357 12.99 -12.35 -9.65
N GLU A 358 13.67 -12.89 -10.68
CA GLU A 358 14.63 -12.09 -11.47
C GLU A 358 13.94 -10.99 -12.29
N ASN A 359 12.74 -11.26 -12.81
CA ASN A 359 11.92 -10.22 -13.44
C ASN A 359 11.57 -9.11 -12.45
N ALA A 360 11.14 -9.46 -11.22
CA ALA A 360 10.82 -8.48 -10.19
C ALA A 360 12.03 -7.62 -9.82
N LYS A 361 13.22 -8.22 -9.62
CA LYS A 361 14.47 -7.47 -9.39
C LYS A 361 14.81 -6.55 -10.56
N THR A 362 14.62 -7.01 -11.79
CA THR A 362 14.86 -6.21 -12.99
C THR A 362 13.92 -4.99 -13.03
N ALA A 363 12.63 -5.19 -12.74
CA ALA A 363 11.65 -4.10 -12.64
C ALA A 363 11.95 -3.12 -11.49
N MET A 364 12.46 -3.60 -10.34
CA MET A 364 12.89 -2.75 -9.23
C MET A 364 14.10 -1.89 -9.62
N ARG A 365 15.05 -2.45 -10.39
CA ARG A 365 16.23 -1.72 -10.91
C ARG A 365 15.88 -0.70 -11.97
N SER A 366 14.84 -0.96 -12.78
CA SER A 366 14.35 -0.03 -13.81
C SER A 366 13.44 1.07 -13.25
N ALA A 367 13.30 1.20 -11.92
CA ALA A 367 12.53 2.27 -11.32
C ALA A 367 13.14 3.65 -11.68
N PRO A 368 12.32 4.66 -12.04
CA PRO A 368 12.80 6.00 -12.38
C PRO A 368 13.72 6.59 -11.30
N THR A 369 14.78 7.26 -11.73
CA THR A 369 15.69 8.04 -10.87
C THR A 369 14.90 9.12 -10.12
N GLY A 370 14.90 9.09 -8.79
CA GLY A 370 14.10 10.01 -7.97
C GLY A 370 13.82 9.50 -6.54
N LEU A 371 12.77 10.03 -5.90
CA LEU A 371 12.39 9.84 -4.48
C LEU A 371 12.27 8.38 -3.98
N GLY A 372 12.25 7.37 -4.85
CA GLY A 372 12.29 5.98 -4.37
C GLY A 372 13.06 5.01 -5.24
N GLN A 373 14.07 5.49 -5.98
CA GLN A 373 15.16 4.62 -6.45
C GLN A 373 15.91 4.02 -5.26
N ALA A 374 16.08 4.78 -4.18
CA ALA A 374 16.73 4.31 -2.95
C ALA A 374 16.01 3.10 -2.35
N LEU A 375 14.66 3.13 -2.28
CA LEU A 375 13.86 2.03 -1.75
C LEU A 375 14.02 0.75 -2.59
N THR A 376 13.79 0.84 -3.91
CA THR A 376 13.85 -0.34 -4.79
C THR A 376 15.27 -0.90 -4.91
N THR A 377 16.29 -0.03 -4.85
CA THR A 377 17.69 -0.47 -4.79
C THR A 377 17.96 -1.28 -3.52
N ARG A 378 17.54 -0.76 -2.35
CA ARG A 378 17.72 -1.49 -1.08
C ARG A 378 16.93 -2.80 -1.05
N MET A 379 15.71 -2.84 -1.62
CA MET A 379 14.94 -4.08 -1.77
C MET A 379 15.71 -5.13 -2.57
N VAL A 380 16.33 -4.75 -3.69
CA VAL A 380 17.13 -5.67 -4.51
C VAL A 380 18.38 -6.16 -3.76
N VAL A 381 19.06 -5.28 -3.04
CA VAL A 381 20.20 -5.64 -2.17
C VAL A 381 19.76 -6.65 -1.11
N ALA A 382 18.65 -6.40 -0.42
CA ALA A 382 18.11 -7.31 0.58
C ALA A 382 17.73 -8.67 -0.01
N LEU A 383 17.03 -8.71 -1.16
CA LEU A 383 16.69 -9.96 -1.84
C LEU A 383 17.92 -10.77 -2.22
N ASN A 384 18.95 -10.12 -2.77
CA ASN A 384 20.21 -10.76 -3.12
C ASN A 384 20.93 -11.30 -1.88
N ALA A 385 21.01 -10.52 -0.80
CA ALA A 385 21.63 -10.95 0.46
C ALA A 385 20.95 -12.19 1.05
N VAL A 386 19.60 -12.22 1.05
CA VAL A 386 18.83 -13.37 1.50
C VAL A 386 19.15 -14.61 0.65
N GLN A 387 19.13 -14.48 -0.68
CA GLN A 387 19.44 -15.62 -1.57
C GLN A 387 20.87 -16.12 -1.40
N GLN A 388 21.86 -15.22 -1.35
CA GLN A 388 23.27 -15.58 -1.15
C GLN A 388 23.50 -16.30 0.18
N CYS A 389 22.85 -15.84 1.26
CA CYS A 389 22.90 -16.48 2.56
C CYS A 389 22.38 -17.94 2.49
N LEU A 390 21.27 -18.16 1.79
CA LEU A 390 20.63 -19.47 1.63
C LEU A 390 21.37 -20.39 0.65
N ASP A 391 21.94 -19.84 -0.42
CA ASP A 391 22.63 -20.59 -1.48
C ASP A 391 24.03 -21.09 -1.06
N GLY A 392 24.50 -20.74 0.13
CA GLY A 392 25.76 -21.26 0.63
C GLY A 392 27.01 -20.49 0.19
N ASP A 393 26.88 -19.35 -0.47
CA ASP A 393 27.99 -18.63 -1.10
C ASP A 393 29.05 -18.21 -0.07
N THR A 394 30.33 -18.44 -0.39
CA THR A 394 31.49 -18.09 0.45
C THR A 394 31.65 -16.58 0.65
N ALA A 395 31.09 -15.76 -0.25
CA ALA A 395 31.07 -14.31 -0.13
C ALA A 395 29.84 -13.77 0.62
N ALA A 396 28.91 -14.64 1.03
CA ALA A 396 27.66 -14.23 1.65
C ALA A 396 27.82 -13.90 3.15
N PRO A 397 26.98 -12.98 3.67
CA PRO A 397 26.85 -12.82 5.12
C PRO A 397 26.34 -14.12 5.77
N GLU A 398 26.97 -14.55 6.86
CA GLU A 398 26.53 -15.74 7.64
C GLU A 398 25.14 -15.57 8.25
N LYS A 399 24.71 -14.32 8.42
CA LYS A 399 23.44 -13.93 9.03
C LYS A 399 22.89 -12.67 8.37
N VAL A 400 21.61 -12.71 8.02
CA VAL A 400 20.86 -11.57 7.46
C VAL A 400 19.71 -11.25 8.42
N ARG A 401 19.57 -9.98 8.78
CA ARG A 401 18.46 -9.46 9.59
C ARG A 401 17.65 -8.47 8.77
N LEU A 402 16.36 -8.72 8.62
CA LEU A 402 15.47 -7.92 7.79
C LEU A 402 14.14 -7.72 8.51
N ARG A 403 13.66 -6.48 8.62
CA ARG A 403 12.26 -6.20 8.91
C ARG A 403 11.51 -6.15 7.58
N VAL A 404 10.72 -7.18 7.31
CA VAL A 404 9.94 -7.28 6.08
C VAL A 404 8.54 -6.76 6.38
N PRO A 405 7.95 -5.93 5.49
CA PRO A 405 6.55 -5.58 5.61
C PRO A 405 5.72 -6.84 5.72
N VAL A 406 4.73 -6.82 6.61
CA VAL A 406 3.88 -7.97 6.95
C VAL A 406 4.54 -9.04 7.81
N LEU A 407 5.76 -9.48 7.50
CA LEU A 407 6.40 -10.58 8.25
C LEU A 407 7.04 -10.13 9.56
N GLY A 408 7.32 -8.83 9.71
CA GLY A 408 8.02 -8.30 10.88
C GLY A 408 9.53 -8.60 10.83
N PRO A 409 10.21 -8.69 11.99
CA PRO A 409 11.63 -9.01 12.03
C PRO A 409 11.87 -10.48 11.62
N VAL A 410 12.63 -10.66 10.56
CA VAL A 410 13.07 -11.94 10.02
C VAL A 410 14.58 -12.00 10.19
N THR A 411 15.07 -13.03 10.87
CA THR A 411 16.50 -13.34 10.94
C THR A 411 16.74 -14.65 10.20
N ILE A 412 17.67 -14.63 9.25
CA ILE A 412 18.06 -15.78 8.43
C ILE A 412 19.53 -16.05 8.70
N TRP A 413 19.87 -17.29 9.00
CA TRP A 413 21.25 -17.72 9.18
C TRP A 413 21.43 -19.16 8.75
N ARG A 414 22.66 -19.55 8.48
CA ARG A 414 23.02 -20.93 8.15
C ARG A 414 23.15 -21.74 9.46
N SER A 415 22.39 -22.81 9.61
CA SER A 415 22.70 -23.84 10.62
C SER A 415 23.92 -24.66 10.14
N GLU A 416 24.72 -25.22 11.04
CA GLU A 416 26.02 -25.86 10.74
C GLU A 416 26.04 -26.72 9.46
N PRO A 417 27.19 -26.78 8.74
CA PRO A 417 27.28 -27.44 7.44
C PRO A 417 26.83 -28.90 7.51
N GLY A 418 25.68 -29.20 6.89
CA GLY A 418 25.11 -30.54 6.80
C GLY A 418 23.66 -30.68 7.23
N ASN A 419 23.06 -29.67 7.86
CA ASN A 419 21.65 -29.69 8.25
C ASN A 419 20.94 -28.42 7.74
N GLY A 420 20.48 -28.45 6.49
CA GLY A 420 19.79 -27.35 5.81
C GLY A 420 18.38 -27.08 6.36
N ARG A 421 18.25 -26.84 7.66
CA ARG A 421 17.00 -26.38 8.28
C ARG A 421 17.14 -24.95 8.75
N LEU A 422 16.25 -24.11 8.24
CA LEU A 422 15.88 -22.80 8.79
C LEU A 422 15.55 -22.92 10.28
N ASP A 423 16.17 -22.10 11.12
CA ASP A 423 15.51 -21.56 12.31
C ASP A 423 15.15 -20.11 11.99
N VAL A 424 13.85 -19.83 11.88
CA VAL A 424 13.36 -18.44 11.83
C VAL A 424 12.94 -18.08 13.25
N ASN A 425 13.84 -17.46 14.02
CA ASN A 425 13.42 -16.77 15.23
C ASN A 425 12.88 -15.39 14.83
N GLY A 426 11.56 -15.33 14.68
CA GLY A 426 10.80 -14.11 14.45
C GLY A 426 9.34 -14.45 14.61
N ALA A 427 8.65 -13.79 15.55
CA ALA A 427 7.22 -13.87 15.61
C ALA A 427 6.67 -13.46 14.22
N LEU A 428 5.76 -14.25 13.64
CA LEU A 428 4.96 -13.82 12.48
C LEU A 428 4.01 -12.65 12.83
N ARG A 429 4.20 -12.03 14.00
CA ARG A 429 3.53 -10.82 14.48
C ARG A 429 4.54 -9.67 14.47
N PRO A 430 4.11 -8.44 14.13
CA PRO A 430 4.91 -7.27 14.40
C PRO A 430 5.04 -7.11 15.93
N GLU A 431 6.15 -7.52 16.51
CA GLU A 431 6.53 -7.05 17.85
C GLU A 431 7.05 -5.61 17.70
N PHE A 432 6.27 -4.66 18.19
CA PHE A 432 6.76 -3.30 18.43
C PHE A 432 7.64 -3.35 19.67
N GLU A 433 8.95 -3.58 19.49
CA GLU A 433 9.90 -3.25 20.54
C GLU A 433 9.94 -1.72 20.69
N VAL A 434 9.32 -1.23 21.77
CA VAL A 434 9.48 0.15 22.22
C VAL A 434 10.68 0.16 23.17
N GLY A 435 11.83 0.68 22.72
CA GLY A 435 12.92 1.05 23.63
C GLY A 435 14.33 0.93 23.05
N ASP A 436 15.01 2.07 22.90
CA ASP A 436 16.34 2.39 23.43
C ASP A 436 17.52 1.40 23.30
N ALA A 437 17.46 0.42 22.41
CA ALA A 437 18.65 -0.32 22.01
C ALA A 437 19.26 0.38 20.79
N GLY A 438 20.38 1.07 20.99
CA GLY A 438 21.24 1.46 19.88
C GLY A 438 21.45 0.24 18.97
N TRP A 439 21.05 0.35 17.70
CA TRP A 439 21.23 -0.66 16.68
C TRP A 439 22.73 -0.74 16.32
N VAL A 440 23.54 -1.24 17.25
CA VAL A 440 24.97 -1.42 17.02
C VAL A 440 25.15 -2.68 16.16
N SER A 441 25.73 -2.49 14.98
CA SER A 441 26.18 -3.53 14.06
C SER A 441 27.40 -4.28 14.62
N GLU A 442 27.28 -4.91 15.79
CA GLU A 442 28.29 -5.86 16.23
C GLU A 442 28.06 -7.20 15.53
N GLY A 443 28.84 -7.41 14.46
CA GLY A 443 28.97 -8.69 13.76
C GLY A 443 28.33 -8.70 12.38
N GLY A 444 29.04 -8.17 11.37
CA GLY A 444 29.01 -8.56 9.95
C GLY A 444 27.67 -8.70 9.18
N GLY A 445 26.51 -8.46 9.80
CA GLY A 445 25.20 -8.74 9.22
C GLY A 445 24.60 -7.54 8.49
N ILE A 446 23.81 -7.82 7.44
CA ILE A 446 23.00 -6.81 6.76
C ILE A 446 21.72 -6.62 7.57
N ALA A 447 21.45 -5.37 7.99
CA ALA A 447 20.21 -4.95 8.63
C ALA A 447 19.37 -4.11 7.66
N PHE A 448 18.09 -4.46 7.48
CA PHE A 448 17.14 -3.69 6.68
C PHE A 448 15.89 -3.40 7.49
N ASP A 449 15.55 -2.13 7.68
CA ASP A 449 14.38 -1.70 8.45
C ASP A 449 13.39 -0.91 7.59
N PHE A 450 12.15 -1.41 7.51
CA PHE A 450 11.04 -0.71 6.87
C PHE A 450 10.46 0.42 7.75
N ASP A 451 10.82 0.44 9.03
CA ASP A 451 10.34 1.42 9.99
C ASP A 451 11.19 2.69 10.02
N ALA A 452 12.51 2.56 9.76
CA ALA A 452 13.42 3.65 9.41
C ALA A 452 13.08 4.36 8.07
N LEU A 453 11.97 4.01 7.41
CA LEU A 453 11.43 4.82 6.32
C LEU A 453 10.94 6.20 6.80
N ASP A 454 10.79 6.40 8.11
CA ASP A 454 10.35 7.66 8.71
C ASP A 454 11.50 8.61 9.14
N ASP A 455 12.69 8.13 9.49
CA ASP A 455 13.75 9.00 10.05
C ASP A 455 15.08 8.87 9.27
N ASP A 456 15.71 10.03 8.99
CA ASP A 456 17.00 10.23 8.32
C ASP A 456 17.12 9.83 6.83
N TRP A 457 16.68 10.76 5.97
CA TRP A 457 16.94 10.71 4.52
C TRP A 457 17.89 11.83 4.02
N PHE A 458 18.53 12.60 4.93
CA PHE A 458 19.35 13.78 4.56
C PHE A 458 20.73 13.94 5.25
N LEU A 459 21.32 12.92 5.88
CA LEU A 459 22.71 12.96 6.39
C LEU A 459 23.36 11.60 6.11
N GLN A 460 24.53 11.40 5.49
CA GLN A 460 25.59 12.24 4.91
C GLN A 460 26.19 11.44 3.74
N ASP A 461 26.50 12.11 2.62
CA ASP A 461 27.68 11.70 1.84
C ASP A 461 28.89 11.96 2.73
N GLY A 462 29.54 10.90 3.24
CA GLY A 462 30.77 11.06 4.01
C GLY A 462 31.13 9.93 4.99
N CYS A 463 31.59 8.79 4.45
CA CYS A 463 32.86 8.14 4.81
C CYS A 463 33.03 6.87 3.97
#